data_AF-A0A1X0DX52-F1
#
_entry.id   AF-A0A1X0DX52-F1
#
_cell.length_a   1.000
_cell.length_b   1.000
_cell.length_c   1.000
_cell.angle_alpha   90.00
_cell.angle_beta   90.00
_cell.angle_gamma   90.00
#
_symmetry.space_group_name_H-M   'P 1'
#
loop_
_entity.id
_entity.type
_entity.pdbx_description
1 polymer ?
#
loop_
_entity_poly.entity_id
_entity_poly.type
_entity_poly.pdbx_seq_one_letter_code
_entity_poly.pdbx_strand_id
1 'polypeptide(L)'
;MLTRWSPRPRCSPPADIEFAARKGAQFGFEREIEFRRDEAAQTSDYLRAISETSPSLTQAELTEFGEDTELYTRGCDPRGVA
;
A
#
# COMPACT_ATOMS: atom_id res chain seq x y z
N MET A 1 20.09 -10.45 9.60
CA MET A 1 18.80 -11.17 9.53
C MET A 1 17.96 -10.54 8.45
N LEU A 2 17.97 -11.11 7.24
CA LEU A 2 17.10 -10.68 6.15
C LEU A 2 15.72 -11.29 6.40
N THR A 3 14.73 -10.48 6.77
CA THR A 3 13.36 -10.95 6.83
C THR A 3 12.93 -11.32 5.41
N ARG A 4 12.61 -12.60 5.27
CA ARG A 4 12.17 -13.30 4.07
C ARG A 4 11.15 -12.48 3.28
N TRP A 5 11.55 -11.98 2.11
CA TRP A 5 10.65 -11.48 1.09
C TRP A 5 9.71 -12.64 0.70
N SER A 6 8.44 -12.54 1.09
CA SER A 6 7.41 -13.50 0.67
C SER A 6 6.98 -13.17 -0.76
N PRO A 7 6.85 -14.15 -1.68
CA PRO A 7 6.64 -13.90 -3.11
C PRO A 7 5.21 -13.48 -3.46
N ARG A 8 4.32 -13.33 -2.49
CA ARG A 8 3.00 -12.73 -2.72
C ARG A 8 3.12 -11.23 -2.46
N PRO A 9 2.96 -10.36 -3.48
CA PRO A 9 2.82 -8.94 -3.18
C PRO A 9 1.61 -8.83 -2.26
N ARG A 10 1.81 -8.36 -1.02
CA ARG A 10 0.69 -7.75 -0.30
C ARG A 10 0.27 -6.62 -1.21
N CYS A 11 -0.89 -6.73 -1.86
CA CYS A 11 -1.44 -5.60 -2.61
C CYS A 11 -1.61 -4.47 -1.60
N SER A 12 -0.71 -3.48 -1.63
CA SER A 12 -0.90 -2.26 -0.85
C SER A 12 -2.11 -1.55 -1.45
N PRO A 13 -3.12 -1.19 -0.64
CA PRO A 13 -4.17 -0.26 -1.04
C PRO A 13 -3.57 0.95 -1.78
N PRO A 14 -4.24 1.49 -2.81
CA PRO A 14 -3.75 2.67 -3.54
C PRO A 14 -3.38 3.83 -2.61
N ALA A 15 -4.16 4.05 -1.54
CA ALA A 15 -3.89 5.06 -0.53
C ALA A 15 -2.55 4.84 0.20
N ASP A 16 -2.14 3.60 0.45
CA ASP A 16 -0.88 3.28 1.12
C ASP A 16 0.31 3.49 0.17
N ILE A 17 0.15 3.18 -1.12
CA ILE A 17 1.15 3.46 -2.16
C ILE A 17 1.37 4.98 -2.28
N GLU A 18 0.27 5.73 -2.34
CA GLU A 18 0.29 7.20 -2.39
C GLU A 18 0.95 7.79 -1.13
N PHE A 19 0.60 7.27 0.04
CA PHE A 19 1.20 7.69 1.31
C PHE A 19 2.72 7.43 1.33
N ALA A 20 3.15 6.22 0.98
CA ALA A 20 4.56 5.86 0.93
C ALA A 20 5.34 6.71 -0.09
N ALA A 21 4.74 7.02 -1.25
CA ALA A 21 5.36 7.88 -2.24
C ALA A 21 5.56 9.31 -1.72
N ARG A 22 4.55 9.91 -1.07
CA ARG A 22 4.68 11.24 -0.45
C ARG A 22 5.71 11.24 0.65
N LYS A 23 5.71 10.22 1.51
CA LYS A 23 6.66 10.09 2.61
C LYS A 23 8.11 9.93 2.11
N GLY A 24 8.33 9.19 1.02
CA GLY A 24 9.65 9.07 0.39
C GLY A 24 10.15 10.40 -0.17
N ALA A 25 9.28 11.17 -0.85
CA ALA A 25 9.63 12.52 -1.30
C ALA A 25 9.96 13.46 -0.13
N GLN A 26 9.21 13.35 0.98
CA GLN A 26 9.45 14.13 2.19
C GLN A 26 10.83 13.82 2.81
N PHE A 27 11.25 12.56 2.87
CA PHE A 27 12.59 12.21 3.36
C PHE A 27 13.71 12.80 2.50
N GLY A 28 13.56 12.78 1.17
CA GLY A 28 14.50 13.44 0.27
C GLY A 28 14.56 14.95 0.52
N PHE A 29 13.41 15.60 0.70
CA PHE A 29 13.31 17.02 1.03
C PHE A 29 13.97 17.36 2.36
N GLU A 30 13.68 16.61 3.43
CA GLU A 30 14.27 16.81 4.75
C GLU A 30 15.79 16.66 4.72
N ARG A 31 16.31 15.64 4.01
CA ARG A 31 17.74 15.44 3.80
C ARG A 31 18.36 16.64 3.09
N GLU A 32 17.72 17.15 2.03
CA GLU A 32 18.24 18.29 1.28
C GLU A 32 18.24 19.59 2.11
N ILE A 33 17.22 19.81 2.95
CA ILE A 33 17.20 20.94 3.89
C ILE A 33 18.37 20.87 4.88
N GLU A 34 18.72 19.68 5.36
CA GLU A 34 19.82 19.46 6.30
C GLU A 34 21.20 19.61 5.64
N PHE A 35 21.43 18.93 4.51
CA PHE A 35 22.77 18.79 3.94
C PHE A 35 23.08 19.73 2.76
N ARG A 36 22.06 20.30 2.10
CA ARG A 36 22.17 21.24 0.97
C ARG A 36 23.10 20.78 -0.15
N ARG A 37 22.82 19.60 -0.71
CA ARG A 37 23.68 18.95 -1.72
C ARG A 37 23.12 19.00 -3.13
N ASP A 38 21.96 19.65 -3.33
CA ASP A 38 21.20 19.63 -4.58
C ASP A 38 20.83 18.19 -5.00
N GLU A 39 20.55 17.34 -4.02
CA GLU A 39 20.19 15.94 -4.25
C GLU A 39 18.67 15.76 -4.21
N ALA A 40 18.09 15.28 -5.32
CA ALA A 40 16.71 14.84 -5.35
C ALA A 40 16.48 13.61 -4.45
N ALA A 41 15.20 13.29 -4.17
CA ALA A 41 14.83 12.05 -3.49
C ALA A 41 15.40 10.83 -4.23
N GLN A 42 16.04 9.94 -3.46
CA GLN A 42 16.71 8.75 -3.96
C GLN A 42 15.87 7.51 -3.68
N THR A 43 16.17 6.40 -4.35
CA THR A 43 15.49 5.12 -4.13
C THR A 43 15.50 4.68 -2.66
N SER A 44 16.58 4.98 -1.92
CA SER A 44 16.70 4.69 -0.49
C SER A 44 15.62 5.38 0.36
N ASP A 45 15.21 6.60 0.00
CA ASP A 45 14.16 7.34 0.69
C ASP A 45 12.81 6.64 0.55
N TYR A 46 12.51 6.18 -0.66
CA TYR A 46 11.28 5.43 -0.94
C TYR A 46 11.29 4.04 -0.29
N LEU A 47 12.41 3.32 -0.33
CA LEU A 47 12.53 2.02 0.34
C LEU A 47 12.34 2.16 1.86
N ARG A 48 12.89 3.22 2.45
CA ARG A 48 12.64 3.55 3.85
C ARG A 48 11.16 3.84 4.08
N ALA A 49 10.54 4.71 3.29
CA ALA A 49 9.13 5.05 3.42
C ALA A 49 8.20 3.83 3.30
N ILE A 50 8.47 2.93 2.36
CA ILE A 50 7.75 1.66 2.20
C ILE A 50 7.91 0.78 3.45
N SER A 51 9.12 0.67 3.99
CA SER A 51 9.38 -0.13 5.20
C SER A 51 8.67 0.41 6.45
N GLU A 52 8.44 1.72 6.50
CA GLU A 52 7.74 2.41 7.59
C GLU A 52 6.22 2.57 7.35
N THR A 53 5.70 2.09 6.22
CA THR A 53 4.27 2.19 5.89
C THR A 53 3.60 0.83 6.12
N SER A 54 2.72 0.78 7.11
CA SER A 54 1.87 -0.38 7.35
C SER A 54 0.65 -0.34 6.44
N PRO A 55 0.17 -1.49 5.92
CA PRO A 55 -1.09 -1.55 5.20
C PRO A 55 -2.25 -1.03 6.05
N SER A 56 -3.12 -0.19 5.45
CA SER A 56 -4.31 0.34 6.10
C SER A 56 -5.47 -0.66 6.13
N LEU A 57 -5.49 -1.64 5.20
CA LEU A 57 -6.46 -2.72 5.19
C LEU A 57 -5.89 -4.01 5.79
N THR A 58 -6.68 -4.61 6.67
CA THR A 58 -6.42 -5.91 7.26
C THR A 58 -6.89 -7.05 6.36
N GLN A 59 -6.38 -8.25 6.61
CA GLN A 59 -6.82 -9.44 5.88
C GLN A 59 -8.30 -9.79 6.16
N ALA A 60 -8.81 -9.45 7.34
CA ALA A 60 -10.21 -9.67 7.70
C ALA A 60 -11.13 -8.79 6.85
N GLU A 61 -10.84 -7.49 6.75
CA GLU A 61 -11.59 -6.56 5.89
C GLU A 61 -11.55 -6.99 4.42
N LEU A 62 -10.37 -7.40 3.91
CA LEU A 62 -10.27 -7.93 2.55
C LEU A 62 -11.11 -9.21 2.31
N THR A 63 -11.29 -10.02 3.36
CA THR A 63 -12.11 -11.23 3.29
C THR A 63 -13.59 -10.87 3.26
N GLU A 64 -14.02 -9.97 4.14
CA GLU A 64 -15.38 -9.44 4.20
C GLU A 64 -15.81 -8.80 2.87
N PHE A 65 -14.96 -7.95 2.27
CA PHE A 65 -15.23 -7.37 0.94
C PHE A 65 -15.40 -8.45 -0.14
N GLY A 66 -14.65 -9.54 -0.04
CA GLY A 66 -14.77 -10.69 -0.95
C GLY A 66 -16.11 -11.38 -0.81
N GLU A 67 -16.54 -11.65 0.42
CA GLU A 67 -17.83 -12.30 0.73
C GLU A 67 -19.02 -11.44 0.25
N ASP A 68 -19.00 -10.14 0.52
CA ASP A 68 -20.03 -9.20 0.06
C ASP A 68 -20.13 -9.14 -1.47
N THR A 69 -18.99 -9.18 -2.15
CA THR A 69 -18.96 -9.19 -3.62
C THR A 69 -19.66 -10.43 -4.17
N GLU A 70 -19.41 -11.61 -3.59
CA GLU A 70 -20.05 -12.87 -4.01
C GLU A 70 -21.55 -12.88 -3.70
N LEU A 71 -21.94 -12.48 -2.49
CA LEU A 71 -23.32 -12.56 -2.02
C LEU A 71 -24.25 -11.55 -2.69
N TYR A 72 -23.78 -10.32 -2.91
CA TYR A 72 -24.67 -9.22 -3.29
C TYR A 72 -24.36 -8.59 -4.63
N THR A 73 -23.14 -8.75 -5.14
CA THR A 73 -22.72 -8.09 -6.38
C THR A 73 -22.69 -9.04 -7.57
N ARG A 74 -22.28 -10.30 -7.35
CA ARG A 74 -22.20 -11.34 -8.40
C ARG A 74 -23.45 -12.23 -8.50
N GLY A 75 -24.39 -12.08 -7.56
CA GLY A 75 -25.55 -12.95 -7.39
C GLY A 75 -26.93 -12.38 -7.77
N CYS A 76 -27.04 -11.19 -8.35
CA CYS A 76 -28.31 -10.80 -8.98
C CYS A 76 -28.42 -11.46 -10.35
N ASP A 77 -28.71 -12.77 -10.37
CA ASP A 77 -29.30 -13.39 -11.56
C ASP A 77 -30.62 -12.66 -11.85
N PRO A 78 -30.83 -12.06 -13.03
CA PRO A 78 -32.10 -11.43 -13.38
C PRO A 78 -33.30 -12.40 -13.39
N ARG A 79 -33.10 -13.71 -13.12
CA ARG A 79 -34.12 -14.75 -13.04
C ARG A 79 -34.35 -15.30 -11.63
N GLY A 80 -34.29 -14.43 -10.62
CA GLY A 80 -34.50 -14.69 -9.20
C GLY A 80 -35.19 -16.00 -8.82
N VAL A 81 -34.56 -16.75 -7.92
CA VAL A 81 -35.23 -17.79 -7.12
C VAL A 81 -34.71 -17.67 -5.69
N ALA A 82 -35.67 -17.47 -4.78
CA ALA A 82 -35.53 -17.61 -3.33
C ALA A 82 -35.41 -19.08 -2.92
#